data_AF-S6BNT3-F1
#
_entry.id   AF-S6BNT3-F1
#
_cell.length_a   1.000
_cell.length_b   1.000
_cell.length_c   1.000
_cell.angle_alpha   90.00
_cell.angle_beta   90.00
_cell.angle_gamma   90.00
#
_symmetry.space_group_name_H-M   'P 1'
#
loop_
_entity.id
_entity.type
_entity.pdbx_description
1 polymer ?
#
loop_
_entity_poly.entity_id
_entity_poly.type
_entity_poly.pdbx_seq_one_letter_code
_entity_poly.pdbx_strand_id
1 'polypeptide(L)'
;MDMDSNPKYRRINQDIAEGRFYDSLQHVLSASKRAIISKKYYEAFYVLRHFAGVYIGVKEYAQSLELMKEYINIAKQGSISLTTEHVEQINTFFNAVTTALSVEEPSGPLTKEKIVEGALAIMEDALELIPDKTLYKTLGQYYINERDLAVAQRYLVHTQDVEAIYDMLEKWCSHVEEHERGFIYLRCILIQLALGDSTSAKCLLLMLNLDFESGEGVSGFHCY
;
A
#
# COMPACT_ATOMS: atom_id res chain seq x y z
N MET A 1 5.94 21.73 -13.52
CA MET A 1 7.14 21.98 -14.33
C MET A 1 7.62 20.61 -14.76
N ASP A 2 7.63 20.33 -16.05
CA ASP A 2 7.89 18.99 -16.57
C ASP A 2 9.38 18.60 -16.38
N MET A 3 9.63 17.44 -15.75
CA MET A 3 10.98 16.94 -15.43
C MET A 3 11.74 16.51 -16.68
N ASP A 4 11.02 16.02 -17.68
CA ASP A 4 11.58 15.48 -18.92
C ASP A 4 12.28 16.58 -19.74
N SER A 5 11.74 17.80 -19.64
CA SER A 5 12.25 19.00 -20.32
C SER A 5 13.12 19.90 -19.41
N ASN A 6 13.31 19.56 -18.13
CA ASN A 6 14.09 20.39 -17.22
C ASN A 6 15.61 20.21 -17.47
N PRO A 7 16.34 21.29 -17.81
CA PRO A 7 17.79 21.22 -18.05
C PRO A 7 18.57 20.64 -16.86
N LYS A 8 18.06 20.80 -15.63
CA LYS A 8 18.65 20.28 -14.40
C LYS A 8 18.73 18.76 -14.38
N TYR A 9 17.78 18.07 -15.02
CA TYR A 9 17.68 16.61 -15.00
C TYR A 9 18.03 15.95 -16.34
N ARG A 10 18.41 16.76 -17.34
CA ARG A 10 18.83 16.27 -18.68
C ARG A 10 19.87 15.16 -18.62
N ARG A 11 20.85 15.24 -17.70
CA ARG A 11 21.87 14.21 -17.57
C ARG A 11 21.30 12.88 -17.08
N ILE A 12 20.38 12.92 -16.10
CA ILE A 12 19.70 11.73 -15.58
C ILE A 12 18.91 11.05 -16.69
N ASN A 13 18.13 11.83 -17.46
CA ASN A 13 17.34 11.32 -18.57
C ASN A 13 18.22 10.71 -19.67
N GLN A 14 19.37 11.33 -19.95
CA GLN A 14 20.35 10.78 -20.89
C GLN A 14 20.93 9.45 -20.40
N ASP A 15 21.33 9.37 -19.13
CA ASP A 15 21.86 8.14 -18.54
C ASP A 15 20.83 7.00 -18.60
N ILE A 16 19.55 7.28 -18.33
CA ILE A 16 18.44 6.31 -18.45
C ILE A 16 18.26 5.87 -19.91
N ALA A 17 18.22 6.81 -20.85
CA ALA A 17 18.06 6.50 -22.28
C ALA A 17 19.22 5.65 -22.83
N GLU A 18 20.42 5.81 -22.26
CA GLU A 18 21.63 5.07 -22.62
C GLU A 18 21.82 3.77 -21.79
N GLY A 19 20.83 3.39 -20.96
CA GLY A 19 20.85 2.16 -20.15
C GLY A 19 21.82 2.19 -18.96
N ARG A 20 22.35 3.35 -18.59
CA ARG A 20 23.27 3.54 -17.45
C ARG A 20 22.50 3.77 -16.15
N PHE A 21 21.70 2.78 -15.76
CA PHE A 21 20.77 2.90 -14.65
C PHE A 21 21.43 3.10 -13.27
N TYR A 22 22.65 2.58 -13.09
CA TYR A 22 23.43 2.83 -11.88
C TYR A 22 23.85 4.30 -11.78
N ASP A 23 24.39 4.87 -12.86
CA ASP A 23 24.84 6.27 -12.88
C ASP A 23 23.65 7.21 -12.71
N SER A 24 22.54 6.94 -13.40
CA SER A 24 21.32 7.73 -13.24
C SER A 24 20.80 7.67 -11.80
N LEU A 25 20.82 6.50 -11.14
CA LEU A 25 20.43 6.38 -9.73
C LEU A 25 21.30 7.29 -8.83
N GLN A 26 22.62 7.26 -9.00
CA GLN A 26 23.52 8.10 -8.22
C GLN A 26 23.26 9.60 -8.46
N HIS A 27 22.97 9.99 -9.70
CA HIS A 27 22.62 11.37 -10.01
C HIS A 27 21.29 11.81 -9.37
N VAL A 28 20.28 10.93 -9.35
CA VAL A 28 18.99 11.20 -8.68
C VAL A 28 19.20 11.37 -7.17
N LEU A 29 19.91 10.44 -6.52
CA LEU A 29 20.21 10.51 -5.07
C LEU A 29 21.05 11.75 -4.72
N SER A 30 22.00 12.13 -5.57
CA SER A 30 22.77 13.36 -5.39
C SER A 30 21.91 14.62 -5.55
N ALA A 31 20.94 14.61 -6.47
CA ALA A 31 19.99 15.70 -6.64
C ALA A 31 19.05 15.84 -5.42
N SER A 32 18.51 14.74 -4.90
CA SER A 32 17.66 14.75 -3.69
C SER A 32 18.43 15.24 -2.46
N LYS A 33 19.66 14.74 -2.24
CA LYS A 33 20.54 15.19 -1.13
C LYS A 33 20.83 16.68 -1.18
N ARG A 34 21.13 17.24 -2.37
CA ARG A 34 21.32 18.70 -2.51
C ARG A 34 20.06 19.49 -2.20
N ALA A 35 18.89 18.98 -2.58
CA ALA A 35 17.61 19.61 -2.25
C ALA A 35 17.35 19.58 -0.73
N ILE A 36 17.64 18.47 -0.05
CA ILE A 36 17.55 18.33 1.42
C ILE A 36 18.47 19.32 2.14
N ILE A 37 19.75 19.42 1.72
CA ILE A 37 20.71 20.38 2.29
C ILE A 37 20.17 21.82 2.15
N SER A 38 19.50 22.10 1.04
CA SER A 38 18.86 23.38 0.75
C SER A 38 17.48 23.55 1.42
N LYS A 39 17.05 22.59 2.26
CA LYS A 39 15.73 22.51 2.91
C LYS A 39 14.54 22.52 1.94
N LYS A 40 14.75 22.10 0.69
CA LYS A 40 13.73 21.99 -0.36
C LYS A 40 13.17 20.57 -0.40
N TYR A 41 12.50 20.14 0.67
CA TYR A 41 12.04 18.75 0.81
C TYR A 41 10.99 18.33 -0.21
N TYR A 42 10.06 19.23 -0.57
CA TYR A 42 9.11 18.97 -1.64
C TYR A 42 9.81 18.63 -2.96
N GLU A 43 10.89 19.34 -3.28
CA GLU A 43 11.71 19.05 -4.46
C GLU A 43 12.40 17.69 -4.35
N ALA A 44 12.92 17.33 -3.17
CA ALA A 44 13.55 16.04 -2.93
C ALA A 44 12.56 14.88 -3.14
N PHE A 45 11.38 14.93 -2.51
CA PHE A 45 10.33 13.92 -2.67
C PHE A 45 9.84 13.82 -4.11
N TYR A 46 9.65 14.97 -4.77
CA TYR A 46 9.23 15.01 -6.16
C TYR A 46 10.25 14.35 -7.11
N VAL A 47 11.55 14.64 -6.93
CA VAL A 47 12.64 13.99 -7.70
C VAL A 47 12.65 12.48 -7.51
N LEU A 48 12.59 12.01 -6.26
CA LEU A 48 12.65 10.58 -5.96
C LEU A 48 11.44 9.83 -6.53
N ARG A 49 10.22 10.33 -6.28
CA ARG A 49 8.99 9.70 -6.77
C ARG A 49 8.94 9.67 -8.29
N HIS A 50 9.28 10.79 -8.94
CA HIS A 50 9.24 10.87 -10.40
C HIS A 50 10.15 9.82 -11.04
N PHE A 51 11.43 9.77 -10.64
CA PHE A 51 12.38 8.82 -11.22
C PHE A 51 12.11 7.38 -10.79
N ALA A 52 11.51 7.13 -9.62
CA ALA A 52 11.03 5.81 -9.26
C ALA A 52 10.00 5.29 -10.28
N GLY A 53 9.04 6.15 -10.67
CA GLY A 53 8.07 5.84 -11.71
C GLY A 53 8.71 5.61 -13.09
N VAL A 54 9.69 6.43 -13.48
CA VAL A 54 10.45 6.25 -14.74
C VAL A 54 11.14 4.89 -14.75
N TYR A 55 11.78 4.48 -13.64
CA TYR A 55 12.44 3.17 -13.55
C TYR A 55 11.46 2.00 -13.63
N ILE A 56 10.24 2.11 -13.10
CA ILE A 56 9.20 1.08 -13.31
C ILE A 56 8.92 0.94 -14.81
N GLY A 57 8.78 2.06 -15.53
CA GLY A 57 8.51 2.06 -16.97
C GLY A 57 9.59 1.38 -17.82
N VAL A 58 10.83 1.38 -17.36
CA VAL A 58 11.96 0.67 -18.02
C VAL A 58 12.35 -0.64 -17.30
N LYS A 59 11.51 -1.14 -16.39
CA LYS A 59 11.68 -2.41 -15.64
C LYS A 59 12.91 -2.48 -14.72
N GLU A 60 13.46 -1.33 -14.35
CA GLU A 60 14.58 -1.19 -13.41
C GLU A 60 14.06 -1.10 -11.96
N TYR A 61 13.43 -2.17 -11.51
CA TYR A 61 12.73 -2.21 -10.22
C TYR A 61 13.65 -2.02 -9.02
N ALA A 62 14.91 -2.46 -9.09
CA ALA A 62 15.85 -2.30 -7.98
C ALA A 62 16.12 -0.82 -7.68
N GLN A 63 16.36 -0.02 -8.73
CA GLN A 63 16.59 1.42 -8.66
C GLN A 63 15.31 2.13 -8.25
N SER A 64 14.16 1.70 -8.77
CA SER A 64 12.85 2.23 -8.38
C SER A 64 12.58 2.07 -6.88
N LEU A 65 12.79 0.88 -6.34
CA LEU A 65 12.66 0.60 -4.90
C LEU A 65 13.67 1.39 -4.07
N GLU A 66 14.92 1.51 -4.52
CA GLU A 66 15.94 2.29 -3.80
C GLU A 66 15.54 3.76 -3.66
N LEU A 67 14.99 4.37 -4.72
CA LEU A 67 14.53 5.75 -4.66
C LEU A 67 13.36 5.94 -3.69
N MET A 68 12.42 5.00 -3.62
CA MET A 68 11.30 5.07 -2.68
C MET A 68 11.70 4.71 -1.25
N LYS A 69 12.71 3.85 -1.05
CA LYS A 69 13.32 3.67 0.28
C LYS A 69 13.97 4.96 0.76
N GLU A 70 14.71 5.64 -0.10
CA GLU A 70 15.28 6.95 0.24
C GLU A 70 14.19 7.99 0.52
N TYR A 71 13.08 7.95 -0.22
CA TYR A 71 11.91 8.81 0.06
C TYR A 71 11.42 8.60 1.50
N ILE A 72 11.21 7.36 1.93
CA ILE A 72 10.79 7.05 3.30
C ILE A 72 11.87 7.43 4.31
N ASN A 73 13.16 7.18 4.03
CA ASN A 73 14.27 7.55 4.91
C ASN A 73 14.33 9.06 5.18
N ILE A 74 14.07 9.88 4.16
CA ILE A 74 14.01 11.34 4.31
C ILE A 74 12.86 11.74 5.25
N ALA A 75 11.71 11.08 5.16
CA ALA A 75 10.60 11.32 6.07
C ALA A 75 10.96 10.89 7.52
N LYS A 76 11.57 9.72 7.70
CA LYS A 76 12.05 9.22 9.01
C LYS A 76 13.07 10.16 9.65
N GLN A 77 14.06 10.62 8.89
CA GLN A 77 15.18 11.42 9.41
C GLN A 77 14.88 12.93 9.46
N GLY A 78 14.07 13.43 8.54
CA GLY A 78 13.88 14.86 8.30
C GLY A 78 12.98 15.57 9.32
N SER A 79 12.37 14.86 10.26
CA SER A 79 11.28 15.39 11.11
C SER A 79 10.14 16.00 10.27
N ILE A 80 9.90 15.44 9.08
CA ILE A 80 8.84 15.89 8.18
C ILE A 80 7.67 14.96 8.39
N SER A 81 6.55 15.52 8.83
CA SER A 81 5.30 14.78 8.85
C SER A 81 4.84 14.50 7.43
N LEU A 82 4.64 13.23 7.11
CA LEU A 82 3.95 12.85 5.88
C LEU A 82 2.54 13.45 5.87
N THR A 83 2.05 13.74 4.68
CA THR A 83 0.73 14.34 4.45
C THR A 83 -0.09 13.39 3.59
N THR A 84 -1.38 13.67 3.44
CA THR A 84 -2.26 12.90 2.55
C THR A 84 -1.75 12.86 1.11
N GLU A 85 -1.12 13.94 0.62
CA GLU A 85 -0.48 13.93 -0.69
C GLU A 85 0.61 12.85 -0.75
N HIS A 86 1.53 12.83 0.23
CA HIS A 86 2.60 11.83 0.31
C HIS A 86 2.05 10.39 0.34
N VAL A 87 0.96 10.16 1.09
CA VAL A 87 0.24 8.86 1.11
C VAL A 87 -0.24 8.46 -0.28
N GLU A 88 -0.86 9.38 -1.03
CA GLU A 88 -1.30 9.12 -2.41
C GLU A 88 -0.11 8.77 -3.32
N GLN A 89 1.04 9.42 -3.13
CA GLN A 89 2.24 9.14 -3.91
C GLN A 89 2.76 7.72 -3.67
N ILE A 90 2.79 7.30 -2.40
CA ILE A 90 3.24 5.97 -1.98
C ILE A 90 2.28 4.89 -2.50
N ASN A 91 0.97 5.10 -2.38
CA ASN A 91 -0.05 4.21 -2.97
C ASN A 91 0.09 4.10 -4.49
N THR A 92 0.27 5.24 -5.18
CA THR A 92 0.45 5.26 -6.64
C THR A 92 1.68 4.43 -7.03
N PHE A 93 2.77 4.58 -6.29
CA PHE A 93 3.99 3.81 -6.52
C PHE A 93 3.75 2.30 -6.34
N PHE A 94 3.19 1.89 -5.20
CA PHE A 94 2.90 0.49 -4.90
C PHE A 94 2.00 -0.15 -5.98
N ASN A 95 0.92 0.54 -6.35
CA ASN A 95 0.00 0.09 -7.38
C ASN A 95 0.66 0.01 -8.76
N ALA A 96 1.55 0.94 -9.11
CA ALA A 96 2.30 0.90 -10.36
C ALA A 96 3.22 -0.33 -10.43
N VAL A 97 3.90 -0.67 -9.32
CA VAL A 97 4.75 -1.86 -9.24
C VAL A 97 3.92 -3.14 -9.39
N THR A 98 2.86 -3.30 -8.59
CA THR A 98 2.05 -4.53 -8.60
C THR A 98 1.30 -4.70 -9.93
N THR A 99 0.81 -3.60 -10.52
CA THR A 99 0.19 -3.64 -11.85
C THR A 99 1.19 -4.06 -12.92
N ALA A 100 2.38 -3.47 -12.96
CA ALA A 100 3.40 -3.82 -13.96
C ALA A 100 3.79 -5.30 -13.87
N LEU A 101 3.97 -5.82 -12.65
CA LEU A 101 4.31 -7.24 -12.40
C LEU A 101 3.15 -8.22 -12.62
N SER A 102 1.91 -7.75 -12.73
CA SER A 102 0.76 -8.59 -13.10
C SER A 102 0.70 -8.88 -14.59
N VAL A 103 1.32 -8.02 -15.41
CA VAL A 103 1.28 -8.10 -16.88
C VAL A 103 2.53 -8.78 -17.42
N GLU A 104 3.69 -8.51 -16.82
CA GLU A 104 4.97 -8.95 -17.37
C GLU A 104 5.96 -9.35 -16.28
N GLU A 105 6.80 -10.35 -16.59
CA GLU A 105 7.89 -10.76 -15.72
C GLU A 105 9.02 -9.71 -15.71
N PRO A 106 9.68 -9.50 -14.56
CA PRO A 106 10.79 -8.56 -14.47
C PRO A 106 12.00 -9.09 -15.26
N SER A 107 12.66 -8.20 -16.01
CA SER A 107 13.87 -8.51 -16.78
C SER A 107 15.18 -8.26 -16.01
N GLY A 108 15.08 -7.78 -14.77
CA GLY A 108 16.20 -7.37 -13.93
C GLY A 108 16.73 -8.45 -12.98
N PRO A 109 17.66 -8.10 -12.08
CA PRO A 109 18.30 -9.05 -11.18
C PRO A 109 17.41 -9.52 -10.01
N LEU A 110 16.26 -8.87 -9.81
CA LEU A 110 15.32 -9.20 -8.74
C LEU A 110 14.18 -10.08 -9.27
N THR A 111 13.82 -11.10 -8.50
CA THR A 111 12.61 -11.87 -8.78
C THR A 111 11.37 -11.02 -8.48
N LYS A 112 10.22 -11.42 -9.05
CA LYS A 112 8.93 -10.78 -8.81
C LYS A 112 8.63 -10.69 -7.31
N GLU A 113 8.86 -11.77 -6.57
CA GLU A 113 8.64 -11.83 -5.12
C GLU A 113 9.50 -10.82 -4.39
N LYS A 114 10.79 -10.69 -4.73
CA LYS A 114 11.69 -9.71 -4.10
C LYS A 114 11.31 -8.26 -4.40
N ILE A 115 10.76 -8.00 -5.58
CA ILE A 115 10.29 -6.66 -5.92
C ILE A 115 9.05 -6.32 -5.10
N VAL A 116 8.10 -7.25 -5.02
CA VAL A 116 6.86 -7.09 -4.24
C VAL A 116 7.15 -6.97 -2.74
N GLU A 117 8.00 -7.82 -2.17
CA GLU A 117 8.47 -7.71 -0.79
C GLU A 117 9.06 -6.31 -0.51
N GLY A 118 9.88 -5.79 -1.42
CA GLY A 118 10.45 -4.45 -1.29
C GLY A 118 9.41 -3.33 -1.32
N ALA A 119 8.39 -3.46 -2.18
CA ALA A 119 7.29 -2.49 -2.27
C ALA A 119 6.37 -2.55 -1.03
N LEU A 120 6.11 -3.75 -0.51
CA LEU A 120 5.37 -3.96 0.74
C LEU A 120 6.11 -3.34 1.93
N ALA A 121 7.43 -3.55 2.04
CA ALA A 121 8.23 -2.94 3.10
C ALA A 121 8.17 -1.41 3.09
N ILE A 122 8.13 -0.78 1.91
CA ILE A 122 7.94 0.68 1.78
C ILE A 122 6.55 1.11 2.30
N MET A 123 5.51 0.34 2.01
CA MET A 123 4.15 0.61 2.50
C MET A 123 4.06 0.44 4.03
N GLU A 124 4.67 -0.60 4.57
CA GLU A 124 4.73 -0.86 6.02
C GLU A 124 5.51 0.23 6.75
N ASP A 125 6.68 0.62 6.23
CA ASP A 125 7.44 1.75 6.76
C ASP A 125 6.66 3.07 6.72
N ALA A 126 5.83 3.28 5.68
CA ALA A 126 4.97 4.44 5.60
C ALA A 126 3.87 4.41 6.67
N LEU A 127 3.27 3.25 6.95
CA LEU A 127 2.28 3.07 8.01
C LEU A 127 2.85 3.37 9.40
N GLU A 128 4.12 3.02 9.66
CA GLU A 128 4.80 3.38 10.91
C GLU A 128 4.91 4.89 11.10
N LEU A 129 5.07 5.64 10.01
CA LEU A 129 5.19 7.10 10.02
C LEU A 129 3.84 7.80 10.06
N ILE A 130 2.86 7.26 9.34
CA ILE A 130 1.50 7.78 9.25
C ILE A 130 0.51 6.60 9.13
N PRO A 131 -0.20 6.24 10.21
CA PRO A 131 -1.17 5.15 10.20
C PRO A 131 -2.44 5.57 9.43
N ASP A 132 -2.32 5.67 8.11
CA ASP A 132 -3.35 6.17 7.21
C ASP A 132 -4.25 5.03 6.71
N LYS A 133 -5.56 5.26 6.77
CA LYS A 133 -6.59 4.28 6.37
C LYS A 133 -6.47 3.85 4.90
N THR A 134 -6.00 4.74 4.03
CA THR A 134 -5.82 4.46 2.60
C THR A 134 -4.70 3.46 2.39
N LEU A 135 -3.57 3.62 3.11
CA LEU A 135 -2.46 2.65 3.07
C LEU A 135 -2.92 1.28 3.59
N TYR A 136 -3.61 1.26 4.74
CA TYR A 136 -4.23 0.03 5.27
C TYR A 136 -5.17 -0.63 4.27
N LYS A 137 -6.03 0.15 3.61
CA LYS A 137 -6.97 -0.36 2.61
C LYS A 137 -6.25 -0.96 1.41
N THR A 138 -5.23 -0.28 0.87
CA THR A 138 -4.44 -0.77 -0.26
C THR A 138 -3.71 -2.07 0.07
N LEU A 139 -3.08 -2.17 1.23
CA LEU A 139 -2.45 -3.42 1.69
C LEU A 139 -3.48 -4.54 1.87
N GLY A 140 -4.60 -4.25 2.52
CA GLY A 140 -5.70 -5.20 2.70
C GLY A 140 -6.20 -5.76 1.37
N GLN A 141 -6.46 -4.88 0.39
CA GLN A 141 -6.90 -5.27 -0.95
C GLN A 141 -5.86 -6.10 -1.70
N TYR A 142 -4.57 -5.75 -1.57
CA TYR A 142 -3.48 -6.55 -2.14
C TYR A 142 -3.53 -7.98 -1.61
N TYR A 143 -3.60 -8.18 -0.30
CA TYR A 143 -3.64 -9.52 0.29
C TYR A 143 -4.94 -10.29 0.03
N ILE A 144 -6.07 -9.61 -0.19
CA ILE A 144 -7.28 -10.27 -0.73
C ILE A 144 -6.98 -10.91 -2.08
N ASN A 145 -6.32 -10.17 -2.98
CA ASN A 145 -6.02 -10.64 -4.34
C ASN A 145 -5.01 -11.81 -4.33
N GLU A 146 -4.04 -11.77 -3.41
CA GLU A 146 -3.10 -12.88 -3.15
C GLU A 146 -3.73 -14.06 -2.39
N ARG A 147 -5.01 -13.96 -2.03
CA ARG A 147 -5.77 -14.96 -1.25
C ARG A 147 -5.24 -15.20 0.16
N ASP A 148 -4.40 -14.32 0.70
CA ASP A 148 -4.00 -14.34 2.10
C ASP A 148 -4.98 -13.50 2.94
N LEU A 149 -6.16 -14.08 3.17
CA LEU A 149 -7.27 -13.40 3.84
C LEU A 149 -6.97 -13.12 5.32
N ALA A 150 -6.11 -13.92 5.94
CA ALA A 150 -5.68 -13.71 7.31
C ALA A 150 -4.78 -12.47 7.44
N VAL A 151 -3.88 -12.24 6.48
CA VAL A 151 -3.08 -11.02 6.44
C VAL A 151 -3.92 -9.83 5.98
N ALA A 152 -4.82 -10.00 5.00
CA ALA A 152 -5.76 -8.95 4.60
C ALA A 152 -6.56 -8.38 5.78
N GLN A 153 -7.07 -9.27 6.66
CA GLN A 153 -7.78 -8.86 7.87
C GLN A 153 -6.94 -7.95 8.76
N ARG A 154 -5.63 -8.23 8.93
CA ARG A 154 -4.75 -7.43 9.78
C ARG A 154 -4.71 -5.97 9.36
N TYR A 155 -4.83 -5.69 8.06
CA TYR A 155 -4.83 -4.33 7.53
C TYR A 155 -6.23 -3.72 7.52
N LEU A 156 -7.23 -4.46 7.01
CA LEU A 156 -8.58 -3.91 6.81
C LEU A 156 -9.26 -3.50 8.11
N VAL A 157 -8.96 -4.15 9.23
CA VAL A 157 -9.56 -3.78 10.53
C VAL A 157 -9.25 -2.35 10.97
N HIS A 158 -8.19 -1.73 10.44
CA HIS A 158 -7.82 -0.35 10.74
C HIS A 158 -8.48 0.70 9.82
N THR A 159 -9.24 0.27 8.80
CA THR A 159 -9.77 1.17 7.76
C THR A 159 -11.10 1.82 8.13
N GLN A 160 -11.87 1.20 9.03
CA GLN A 160 -13.31 1.48 9.27
C GLN A 160 -14.20 1.28 8.03
N ASP A 161 -13.67 0.66 6.96
CA ASP A 161 -14.39 0.33 5.76
C ASP A 161 -15.07 -1.04 5.94
N VAL A 162 -16.28 -1.01 6.50
CA VAL A 162 -17.04 -2.22 6.84
C VAL A 162 -17.37 -3.04 5.60
N GLU A 163 -17.62 -2.39 4.46
CA GLU A 163 -17.91 -3.08 3.20
C GLU A 163 -16.69 -3.87 2.72
N ALA A 164 -15.49 -3.29 2.76
CA ALA A 164 -14.25 -3.98 2.40
C ALA A 164 -13.95 -5.15 3.36
N ILE A 165 -14.20 -4.97 4.66
CA ILE A 165 -14.07 -6.05 5.64
C ILE A 165 -15.07 -7.16 5.33
N TYR A 166 -16.34 -6.84 5.08
CA TYR A 166 -17.38 -7.82 4.79
C TYR A 166 -17.09 -8.61 3.51
N ASP A 167 -16.68 -7.96 2.42
CA ASP A 167 -16.27 -8.64 1.17
C ASP A 167 -15.12 -9.63 1.40
N MET A 168 -14.13 -9.27 2.21
CA MET A 168 -13.06 -10.18 2.62
C MET A 168 -13.60 -11.38 3.42
N LEU A 169 -14.54 -11.17 4.34
CA LEU A 169 -15.13 -12.23 5.16
C LEU A 169 -15.97 -13.20 4.32
N GLU A 170 -16.75 -12.71 3.36
CA GLU A 170 -17.50 -13.53 2.41
C GLU A 170 -16.57 -14.42 1.58
N LYS A 171 -15.50 -13.82 1.05
CA LYS A 171 -14.44 -14.56 0.36
C LYS A 171 -13.85 -15.63 1.26
N TRP A 172 -13.56 -15.33 2.52
CA TRP A 172 -13.02 -16.32 3.46
C TRP A 172 -14.00 -17.46 3.73
N CYS A 173 -15.27 -17.13 3.98
CA CYS A 173 -16.32 -18.11 4.25
C CYS A 173 -16.56 -19.10 3.10
N SER A 174 -16.29 -18.70 1.86
CA SER A 174 -16.34 -19.60 0.70
C SER A 174 -15.23 -20.66 0.65
N HIS A 175 -14.17 -20.51 1.46
CA HIS A 175 -13.01 -21.42 1.51
C HIS A 175 -12.96 -22.31 2.76
N VAL A 176 -13.94 -22.19 3.66
CA VAL A 176 -13.99 -22.97 4.93
C VAL A 176 -15.29 -23.75 5.05
N GLU A 177 -15.33 -24.69 5.99
CA GLU A 177 -16.54 -25.46 6.27
C GLU A 177 -17.63 -24.57 6.90
N GLU A 178 -18.89 -24.93 6.68
CA GLU A 178 -20.04 -24.15 7.16
C GLU A 178 -20.00 -23.86 8.66
N HIS A 179 -19.57 -24.87 9.44
CA HIS A 179 -19.46 -24.76 10.90
C HIS A 179 -18.35 -23.81 11.36
N GLU A 180 -17.39 -23.47 10.50
CA GLU A 180 -16.28 -22.56 10.79
C GLU A 180 -16.65 -21.09 10.49
N ARG A 181 -17.62 -20.85 9.60
CA ARG A 181 -17.97 -19.50 9.11
C ARG A 181 -18.28 -18.53 10.25
N GLY A 182 -19.09 -18.95 11.22
CA GLY A 182 -19.43 -18.13 12.39
C GLY A 182 -18.20 -17.64 13.16
N PHE A 183 -17.15 -18.45 13.26
CA PHE A 183 -15.91 -18.08 13.94
C PHE A 183 -15.12 -17.02 13.18
N ILE A 184 -15.17 -17.00 11.84
CA ILE A 184 -14.49 -15.98 11.02
C ILE A 184 -15.09 -14.60 11.28
N TYR A 185 -16.42 -14.48 11.24
CA TYR A 185 -17.09 -13.20 11.54
C TYR A 185 -16.88 -12.80 13.00
N LEU A 186 -17.08 -13.72 13.95
CA LEU A 186 -16.89 -13.46 15.38
C LEU A 186 -15.49 -12.92 15.65
N ARG A 187 -14.46 -13.53 15.07
CA ARG A 187 -13.08 -13.06 15.19
C ARG A 187 -12.95 -11.60 14.73
N CYS A 188 -13.54 -11.24 13.60
CA CYS A 188 -13.44 -9.88 13.07
C CYS A 188 -14.17 -8.86 13.95
N ILE A 189 -15.37 -9.20 14.43
CA ILE A 189 -16.14 -8.37 15.37
C ILE A 189 -15.37 -8.15 16.67
N LEU A 190 -14.78 -9.21 17.24
CA LEU A 190 -13.99 -9.12 18.46
C LEU A 190 -12.74 -8.24 18.27
N ILE A 191 -12.09 -8.29 17.10
CA ILE A 191 -10.98 -7.39 16.78
C ILE A 191 -11.45 -5.94 16.74
N GLN A 192 -12.58 -5.65 16.08
CA GLN A 192 -13.12 -4.28 16.04
C GLN A 192 -13.42 -3.75 17.45
N LEU A 193 -14.06 -4.57 18.30
CA LEU A 193 -14.30 -4.22 19.70
C LEU A 193 -13.00 -4.00 20.48
N ALA A 194 -11.98 -4.84 20.28
CA ALA A 194 -10.68 -4.70 20.93
C ALA A 194 -9.93 -3.43 20.49
N LEU A 195 -10.14 -2.98 19.24
CA LEU A 195 -9.63 -1.71 18.72
C LEU A 195 -10.46 -0.50 19.17
N GLY A 196 -11.56 -0.71 19.89
CA GLY A 196 -12.47 0.34 20.33
C GLY A 196 -13.44 0.84 19.25
N ASP A 197 -13.51 0.17 18.09
CA ASP A 197 -14.44 0.50 17.01
C ASP A 197 -15.79 -0.23 17.18
N SER A 198 -16.56 0.24 18.16
CA SER A 198 -17.91 -0.30 18.39
C SER A 198 -18.85 -0.08 17.20
N THR A 199 -18.61 0.94 16.39
CA THR A 199 -19.47 1.27 15.24
C THR A 199 -19.30 0.22 14.15
N SER A 200 -18.07 -0.05 13.72
CA SER A 200 -17.81 -1.10 12.73
C SER A 200 -18.21 -2.48 13.25
N ALA A 201 -18.00 -2.77 14.54
CA ALA A 201 -18.47 -4.01 15.15
C ALA A 201 -20.00 -4.17 15.04
N LYS A 202 -20.78 -3.13 15.38
CA LYS A 202 -22.24 -3.13 15.23
C LYS A 202 -22.66 -3.27 13.76
N CYS A 203 -22.02 -2.57 12.84
CA CYS A 203 -22.34 -2.69 11.41
C CYS A 203 -22.12 -4.12 10.90
N LEU A 204 -21.02 -4.78 11.30
CA LEU A 204 -20.77 -6.19 10.94
C LEU A 204 -21.85 -7.13 11.51
N LEU A 205 -22.29 -6.91 12.74
CA LEU A 205 -23.38 -7.67 13.35
C LEU A 205 -24.70 -7.51 12.58
N LEU A 206 -25.04 -6.28 12.21
CA LEU A 206 -26.23 -5.98 11.41
C LEU A 206 -26.16 -6.61 10.01
N MET A 207 -24.98 -6.61 9.37
CA MET A 207 -24.78 -7.29 8.08
C MET A 207 -24.99 -8.80 8.16
N LEU A 208 -24.82 -9.41 9.33
CA LEU A 208 -25.12 -10.82 9.60
C LEU A 208 -26.58 -11.08 9.98
N ASN A 209 -27.44 -10.05 9.92
CA ASN A 209 -28.81 -10.08 10.45
C ASN A 209 -28.87 -10.47 11.93
N LEU A 210 -27.81 -10.20 12.69
CA LEU A 210 -27.75 -10.42 14.13
C LEU A 210 -27.96 -9.06 14.82
N ASP A 211 -29.22 -8.73 15.11
CA ASP A 211 -29.55 -7.60 15.99
C ASP A 211 -29.57 -8.08 17.45
N PHE A 212 -28.65 -7.57 18.26
CA PHE A 212 -28.56 -7.88 19.69
C PHE A 212 -29.25 -6.84 20.58
N GLU A 213 -29.72 -5.70 20.03
CA GLU A 213 -30.39 -4.64 20.79
C GLU A 213 -31.87 -4.96 21.06
N SER A 214 -32.48 -5.83 20.26
CA SER A 214 -33.89 -6.23 20.38
C SER A 214 -34.14 -7.45 21.30
N GLY A 215 -33.10 -8.24 21.63
CA GLY A 215 -33.27 -9.48 22.40
C GLY A 215 -34.09 -10.57 21.71
N GLU A 216 -34.57 -10.33 20.50
CA GLU A 216 -35.26 -11.28 19.64
C GLU A 216 -34.34 -11.58 18.47
N GLY A 217 -33.84 -12.83 18.38
CA GLY A 217 -33.17 -13.29 17.17
C GLY A 217 -34.12 -13.03 15.99
N VAL A 218 -33.65 -12.31 14.98
CA VAL A 218 -34.46 -11.97 13.79
C VAL A 218 -34.90 -13.28 13.14
N SER A 219 -36.10 -13.72 13.49
CA SER A 219 -36.71 -14.90 12.92
C SER A 219 -37.19 -14.55 11.51
N GLY A 220 -36.59 -15.20 10.51
CA GLY A 220 -37.03 -15.22 9.11
C GLY A 220 -36.05 -14.48 8.20
N PHE A 221 -35.50 -15.06 7.13
CA PHE A 221 -36.15 -15.99 6.20
C PHE A 221 -35.14 -16.96 5.56
N HIS A 222 -35.63 -18.15 5.22
CA HIS A 222 -35.05 -19.02 4.19
C HIS A 222 -34.77 -18.26 2.90
N CYS A 223 -33.59 -18.50 2.31
CA CYS A 223 -33.42 -18.56 0.87
C CYS A 223 -32.42 -19.67 0.52
N TYR A 224 -32.74 -20.36 -0.57
CA TYR A 224 -32.20 -21.61 -1.11
C TYR A 224 -30.70 -21.62 -1.40
#